data_AF-A0AB38WZ82-F1
#
_entry.id   AF-A0AB38WZ82-F1
#
_cell.length_a   1.000
_cell.length_b   1.000
_cell.length_c   1.000
_cell.angle_alpha   90.00
_cell.angle_beta   90.00
_cell.angle_gamma   90.00
#
_symmetry.space_group_name_H-M   'P 1'
#
loop_
_entity.id
_entity.type
_entity.pdbx_description
1 polymer ?
#
loop_
_entity_poly.entity_id
_entity_poly.type
_entity_poly.pdbx_seq_one_letter_code
_entity_poly.pdbx_strand_id
1 'polypeptide(L)'
;MSTLPPTRLTPAPRLSAFVDAENIPVTHARTILDLARRYGDPDLLRAYGNVGLLPDWDKLPGFQFIHSGCGKNATDMLICVDAMERALSDQCAAVLLVSSDQDFTHLATRLRGYGLTVIGAGEAKTSERFRAACSVFEELEGCRESENPTIFDETDARIYRIIKRDSKQGKGVAVTHLSNQMRTEHQFCISKHPDKTWKKYLSNRKAIYDVTLNDGLNMVRYRPEAFRLATA
;
A
#
# COMPACT_ATOMS: atom_id res chain seq x y z
N MET A 1 3.00 47.84 20.27
CA MET A 1 3.50 46.47 19.98
C MET A 1 2.36 45.51 20.29
N SER A 2 1.68 45.00 19.26
CA SER A 2 0.51 44.12 19.40
C SER A 2 0.98 42.68 19.56
N THR A 3 0.90 42.13 20.77
CA THR A 3 1.18 40.71 21.00
C THR A 3 -0.08 39.91 20.73
N LEU A 4 -0.16 39.28 19.56
CA LEU A 4 -1.15 38.24 19.29
C LEU A 4 -1.01 37.10 20.33
N PRO A 5 -2.11 36.52 20.83
CA PRO A 5 -2.02 35.39 21.74
C PRO A 5 -1.39 34.19 21.02
N PRO A 6 -0.63 33.33 21.72
CA PRO A 6 -0.10 32.11 21.13
C PRO A 6 -1.29 31.24 20.71
N THR A 7 -1.41 30.98 19.41
CA THR A 7 -2.31 29.97 18.87
C THR A 7 -1.98 28.65 19.55
N ARG A 8 -2.81 28.20 20.50
CA ARG A 8 -2.70 26.85 21.03
C ARG A 8 -3.01 25.91 19.88
N LEU A 9 -1.97 25.33 19.28
CA LEU A 9 -2.12 24.16 18.44
C LEU A 9 -2.72 23.07 19.34
N THR A 10 -4.02 22.82 19.22
CA THR A 10 -4.62 21.64 19.85
C THR A 10 -3.92 20.43 19.27
N PRO A 11 -3.34 19.54 20.11
CA PRO A 11 -2.68 18.35 19.61
C PRO A 11 -3.68 17.51 18.80
N ALA A 12 -3.21 16.90 17.72
CA ALA A 12 -4.03 16.03 16.90
C ALA A 12 -4.63 14.91 17.78
N PRO A 13 -5.87 14.49 17.52
CA PRO A 13 -6.50 13.44 18.32
C PRO A 13 -5.71 12.14 18.20
N ARG A 14 -5.45 11.47 19.33
CA ARG A 14 -4.80 10.16 19.34
C ARG A 14 -5.67 9.14 18.62
N LEU A 15 -5.07 8.43 17.67
CA LEU A 15 -5.77 7.48 16.82
C LEU A 15 -5.16 6.09 16.94
N SER A 16 -6.02 5.10 17.18
CA SER A 16 -5.62 3.69 17.19
C SER A 16 -6.22 2.96 15.99
N ALA A 17 -5.38 2.28 15.23
CA ALA A 17 -5.74 1.58 14.01
C ALA A 17 -5.68 0.06 14.18
N PHE A 18 -6.77 -0.60 13.79
CA PHE A 18 -6.94 -2.05 13.83
C PHE A 18 -7.22 -2.55 12.41
N VAL A 19 -6.30 -3.34 11.88
CA VAL A 19 -6.35 -3.87 10.52
C VAL A 19 -6.64 -5.35 10.54
N ASP A 20 -7.69 -5.76 9.85
CA ASP A 20 -7.99 -7.14 9.56
C ASP A 20 -7.13 -7.62 8.39
N ALA A 21 -5.99 -8.24 8.71
CA ALA A 21 -5.00 -8.63 7.71
C ALA A 21 -5.45 -9.84 6.86
N GLU A 22 -6.47 -10.58 7.31
CA GLU A 22 -7.05 -11.71 6.57
C GLU A 22 -7.92 -11.22 5.42
N ASN A 23 -8.58 -10.08 5.59
CA ASN A 23 -9.42 -9.47 4.57
C ASN A 23 -8.72 -8.34 3.80
N ILE A 24 -7.64 -7.75 4.33
CA ILE A 24 -6.95 -6.60 3.74
C ILE A 24 -5.51 -6.96 3.34
N PRO A 25 -5.14 -6.87 2.05
CA PRO A 25 -3.79 -7.19 1.63
C PRO A 25 -2.77 -6.14 2.09
N VAL A 26 -1.53 -6.59 2.30
CA VAL A 26 -0.39 -5.79 2.78
C VAL A 26 -0.09 -4.57 1.89
N THR A 27 -0.51 -4.60 0.62
CA THR A 27 -0.39 -3.50 -0.34
C THR A 27 -1.06 -2.21 0.12
N HIS A 28 -2.07 -2.30 1.00
CA HIS A 28 -2.78 -1.14 1.54
C HIS A 28 -2.09 -0.51 2.76
N ALA A 29 -1.03 -1.09 3.31
CA ALA A 29 -0.44 -0.63 4.57
C ALA A 29 -0.03 0.84 4.55
N ARG A 30 0.55 1.32 3.44
CA ARG A 30 0.92 2.73 3.28
C ARG A 30 -0.32 3.62 3.27
N THR A 31 -1.33 3.25 2.49
CA THR A 31 -2.60 3.98 2.42
C THR A 31 -3.27 4.06 3.79
N ILE A 32 -3.26 2.96 4.54
CA ILE A 32 -3.81 2.90 5.91
C ILE A 32 -3.06 3.84 6.84
N LEU A 33 -1.72 3.87 6.77
CA LEU A 33 -0.91 4.76 7.59
C LEU A 33 -1.17 6.24 7.25
N ASP A 34 -1.26 6.56 5.96
CA ASP A 34 -1.56 7.93 5.51
C ASP A 34 -2.99 8.35 5.92
N LEU A 35 -3.94 7.41 5.89
CA LEU A 35 -5.29 7.60 6.39
C LEU A 35 -5.30 7.87 7.90
N ALA A 36 -4.58 7.06 8.67
CA ALA A 36 -4.45 7.22 10.11
C ALA A 36 -3.90 8.62 10.47
N ARG A 37 -2.85 9.07 9.77
CA ARG A 37 -2.25 10.41 9.94
C ARG A 37 -3.17 11.56 9.52
N ARG A 38 -4.09 11.33 8.58
CA ARG A 38 -5.07 12.33 8.16
C ARG A 38 -6.08 12.64 9.26
N TYR A 39 -6.51 11.62 10.01
CA TYR A 39 -7.56 11.76 11.02
C TYR A 39 -7.03 11.93 12.45
N GLY A 40 -5.74 11.71 12.68
CA GLY A 40 -5.15 11.87 14.00
C GLY A 40 -3.66 11.56 14.05
N ASP A 41 -3.13 11.49 15.27
CA ASP A 41 -1.78 11.01 15.52
C ASP A 41 -1.83 9.50 15.82
N PRO A 42 -1.34 8.63 14.91
CA PRO A 42 -1.41 7.20 15.10
C PRO A 42 -0.47 6.74 16.22
N ASP A 43 -1.06 6.36 17.34
CA ASP A 43 -0.33 5.89 18.53
C ASP A 43 -0.30 4.36 18.63
N LEU A 44 -1.16 3.69 17.87
CA LEU A 44 -1.23 2.24 17.76
C LEU A 44 -1.65 1.87 16.33
N LEU A 45 -0.89 0.98 15.71
CA LEU A 45 -1.19 0.40 14.41
C LEU A 45 -1.01 -1.11 14.53
N ARG A 46 -2.10 -1.86 14.57
CA ARG A 46 -2.08 -3.32 14.69
C ARG A 46 -2.71 -3.98 13.47
N ALA A 47 -2.09 -5.05 13.02
CA ALA A 47 -2.62 -5.92 11.96
C ALA A 47 -2.85 -7.32 12.54
N TYR A 48 -4.05 -7.87 12.37
CA TYR A 48 -4.48 -9.12 13.00
C TYR A 48 -4.67 -10.20 11.94
N GLY A 49 -4.14 -11.38 12.20
CA GLY A 49 -4.38 -12.53 11.33
C GLY A 49 -3.51 -13.74 11.67
N ASN A 50 -3.64 -14.78 10.86
CA ASN A 50 -2.82 -15.97 11.02
C ASN A 50 -1.40 -15.77 10.42
N VAL A 51 -0.34 -15.85 11.26
CA VAL A 51 1.07 -15.74 10.82
C VAL A 51 1.41 -16.77 9.74
N GLY A 52 0.81 -17.96 9.80
CA GLY A 52 1.06 -19.03 8.82
C GLY A 52 0.53 -18.72 7.42
N LEU A 53 -0.33 -17.72 7.27
CA LEU A 53 -0.96 -17.34 6.00
C LEU A 53 -0.48 -15.97 5.47
N LEU A 54 0.05 -15.10 6.33
CA LEU A 54 0.26 -13.67 6.01
C LEU A 54 1.61 -13.11 6.54
N PRO A 55 2.76 -13.59 6.04
CA PRO A 55 4.10 -13.29 6.57
C PRO A 55 4.69 -11.95 6.12
N ASP A 56 3.88 -11.02 5.61
CA ASP A 56 4.39 -9.74 5.07
C ASP A 56 3.99 -8.54 5.93
N TRP A 57 2.96 -8.68 6.77
CA TRP A 57 2.53 -7.62 7.69
C TRP A 57 3.46 -7.46 8.90
N ASP A 58 4.17 -8.51 9.31
CA ASP A 58 5.14 -8.52 10.41
C ASP A 58 6.43 -7.72 10.10
N LYS A 59 6.75 -7.53 8.81
CA LYS A 59 7.93 -6.80 8.34
C LYS A 59 7.69 -5.30 8.15
N LEU A 60 6.45 -4.83 8.29
CA LEU A 60 6.11 -3.44 8.02
C LEU A 60 6.50 -2.52 9.19
N PRO A 61 7.31 -1.47 8.95
CA PRO A 61 7.68 -0.54 10.01
C PRO A 61 6.45 0.22 10.52
N GLY A 62 6.28 0.24 11.84
CA GLY A 62 5.19 0.94 12.51
C GLY A 62 3.92 0.11 12.71
N PHE A 63 3.76 -1.02 12.03
CA PHE A 63 2.68 -1.97 12.31
C PHE A 63 3.16 -3.05 13.27
N GLN A 64 2.34 -3.36 14.26
CA GLN A 64 2.51 -4.53 15.11
C GLN A 64 1.59 -5.64 14.62
N PHE A 65 2.16 -6.75 14.16
CA PHE A 65 1.37 -7.92 13.79
C PHE A 65 0.94 -8.72 15.03
N ILE A 66 -0.35 -9.06 15.10
CA ILE A 66 -0.96 -9.83 16.18
C ILE A 66 -1.48 -11.15 15.61
N HIS A 67 -0.90 -12.25 16.08
CA HIS A 67 -1.33 -13.58 15.64
C HIS A 67 -2.67 -13.96 16.26
N SER A 68 -3.67 -14.26 15.43
CA SER A 68 -5.01 -14.65 15.89
C SER A 68 -5.22 -16.14 16.15
N GLY A 69 -4.30 -17.02 15.76
CA GLY A 69 -4.46 -18.47 15.83
C GLY A 69 -5.27 -19.05 14.66
N CYS A 70 -5.85 -20.23 14.83
CA CYS A 70 -6.48 -21.01 13.74
C CYS A 70 -8.03 -21.06 13.81
N GLY A 71 -8.67 -20.15 14.54
CA GLY A 71 -10.13 -20.12 14.69
C GLY A 71 -10.80 -19.19 13.67
N LYS A 72 -11.94 -19.61 13.09
CA LYS A 72 -12.67 -18.85 12.06
C LYS A 72 -12.99 -17.40 12.43
N ASN A 73 -13.28 -17.14 13.71
CA ASN A 73 -13.63 -15.80 14.21
C ASN A 73 -12.58 -15.25 15.18
N ALA A 74 -11.39 -15.85 15.23
CA ALA A 74 -10.38 -15.49 16.23
C ALA A 74 -9.81 -14.09 15.97
N THR A 75 -9.61 -13.75 14.70
CA THR A 75 -9.17 -12.41 14.25
C THR A 75 -10.17 -11.34 14.68
N ASP A 76 -11.46 -11.52 14.36
CA ASP A 76 -12.51 -10.55 14.69
C ASP A 76 -12.66 -10.35 16.20
N MET A 77 -12.61 -11.43 16.98
CA MET A 77 -12.70 -11.37 18.44
C MET A 77 -11.53 -10.58 19.04
N LEU A 78 -10.30 -10.79 18.57
CA LEU A 78 -9.13 -10.06 19.06
C LEU A 78 -9.20 -8.57 18.70
N ILE A 79 -9.60 -8.24 17.47
CA ILE A 79 -9.84 -6.86 17.06
C ILE A 79 -10.88 -6.21 17.97
N CYS A 80 -12.00 -6.89 18.25
CA CYS A 80 -13.05 -6.37 19.10
C CYS A 80 -12.56 -6.12 20.54
N VAL A 81 -11.81 -7.07 21.11
CA VAL A 81 -11.26 -6.95 22.47
C VAL A 81 -10.30 -5.76 22.57
N ASP A 82 -9.32 -5.67 21.67
CA ASP A 82 -8.32 -4.60 21.70
C ASP A 82 -8.93 -3.22 21.41
N ALA A 83 -9.86 -3.13 20.47
CA ALA A 83 -10.54 -1.86 20.15
C ALA A 83 -11.36 -1.35 21.33
N MET A 84 -12.07 -2.25 22.01
CA MET A 84 -12.85 -1.91 23.20
C MET A 84 -11.97 -1.57 24.39
N GLU A 85 -10.84 -2.26 24.59
CA GLU A 85 -9.86 -1.92 25.63
C GLU A 85 -9.31 -0.50 25.41
N ARG A 86 -8.95 -0.15 24.18
CA ARG A 86 -8.44 1.20 23.85
C ARG A 86 -9.50 2.28 24.05
N ALA A 87 -10.77 1.97 23.76
CA ALA A 87 -11.87 2.89 23.97
C ALA A 87 -12.19 3.10 25.47
N LEU A 88 -12.22 2.04 26.27
CA LEU A 88 -12.58 2.10 27.69
C LEU A 88 -11.45 2.63 28.58
N SER A 89 -10.22 2.63 28.10
CA SER A 89 -9.05 3.16 28.82
C SER A 89 -8.77 4.64 28.54
N ASP A 90 -9.64 5.34 27.78
CA ASP A 90 -9.47 6.73 27.35
C ASP A 90 -8.11 7.01 26.68
N GLN A 91 -7.52 5.99 26.05
CA GLN A 91 -6.21 6.10 25.44
C GLN A 91 -6.27 6.56 23.97
N CYS A 92 -7.45 6.68 23.37
CA CYS A 92 -7.63 7.20 22.01
C CYS A 92 -8.90 8.06 21.90
N ALA A 93 -8.86 9.04 21.02
CA ALA A 93 -10.01 9.88 20.67
C ALA A 93 -10.62 9.48 19.31
N ALA A 94 -9.86 8.75 18.50
CA ALA A 94 -10.29 8.19 17.23
C ALA A 94 -9.85 6.73 17.09
N VAL A 95 -10.66 5.95 16.38
CA VAL A 95 -10.37 4.56 16.03
C VAL A 95 -10.50 4.39 14.53
N LEU A 96 -9.49 3.78 13.90
CA LEU A 96 -9.53 3.36 12.51
C LEU A 96 -9.75 1.84 12.45
N LEU A 97 -10.91 1.41 11.98
CA LEU A 97 -11.25 0.01 11.73
C LEU A 97 -11.06 -0.28 10.24
N VAL A 98 -10.07 -1.09 9.90
CA VAL A 98 -9.79 -1.46 8.50
C VAL A 98 -10.22 -2.89 8.26
N SER A 99 -11.43 -3.05 7.72
CA SER A 99 -11.97 -4.35 7.29
C SER A 99 -13.08 -4.16 6.25
N SER A 100 -13.33 -5.21 5.48
CA SER A 100 -14.47 -5.28 4.57
C SER A 100 -15.60 -6.17 5.12
N ASP A 101 -15.45 -6.73 6.32
CA ASP A 101 -16.48 -7.55 6.96
C ASP A 101 -17.59 -6.69 7.59
N GLN A 102 -18.83 -7.13 7.43
CA GLN A 102 -19.99 -6.50 8.06
C GLN A 102 -20.06 -6.75 9.58
N ASP A 103 -19.35 -7.76 10.09
CA ASP A 103 -19.45 -8.18 11.50
C ASP A 103 -18.93 -7.10 12.47
N PHE A 104 -18.13 -6.15 11.99
CA PHE A 104 -17.67 -4.99 12.78
C PHE A 104 -18.71 -3.87 12.96
N THR A 105 -19.90 -3.98 12.37
CA THR A 105 -20.97 -2.95 12.45
C THR A 105 -21.37 -2.62 13.90
N HIS A 106 -21.52 -3.64 14.75
CA HIS A 106 -21.88 -3.45 16.15
C HIS A 106 -20.74 -2.83 16.96
N LEU A 107 -19.49 -3.23 16.69
CA LEU A 107 -18.31 -2.63 17.30
C LEU A 107 -18.22 -1.14 16.98
N ALA A 108 -18.33 -0.77 15.69
CA ALA A 108 -18.29 0.63 15.26
C ALA A 108 -19.37 1.48 15.95
N THR A 109 -20.60 0.96 16.00
CA THR A 109 -21.72 1.62 16.70
C THR A 109 -21.41 1.82 18.18
N ARG A 110 -20.84 0.81 18.84
CA ARG A 110 -20.53 0.86 20.28
C ARG A 110 -19.42 1.85 20.60
N LEU A 111 -18.35 1.87 19.80
CA LEU A 111 -17.24 2.82 19.93
C LEU A 111 -17.72 4.27 19.77
N ARG A 112 -18.60 4.54 18.80
CA ARG A 112 -19.25 5.86 18.66
C ARG A 112 -20.11 6.21 19.87
N GLY A 113 -20.79 5.23 20.46
CA GLY A 113 -21.55 5.41 21.70
C GLY A 113 -20.71 5.87 22.89
N TYR A 114 -19.40 5.59 22.89
CA TYR A 114 -18.44 6.11 23.87
C TYR A 114 -17.86 7.49 23.50
N GLY A 115 -18.30 8.09 22.39
CA GLY A 115 -17.85 9.41 21.94
C GLY A 115 -16.60 9.39 21.06
N LEU A 116 -16.10 8.22 20.66
CA LEU A 116 -14.94 8.11 19.77
C LEU A 116 -15.33 8.42 18.32
N THR A 117 -14.41 9.05 17.60
CA THR A 117 -14.54 9.16 16.14
C THR A 117 -14.13 7.82 15.51
N VAL A 118 -15.08 7.13 14.88
CA VAL A 118 -14.81 5.84 14.22
C VAL A 118 -14.66 6.05 12.73
N ILE A 119 -13.45 5.83 12.23
CA ILE A 119 -13.13 5.81 10.80
C ILE A 119 -13.18 4.36 10.36
N GLY A 120 -14.09 4.02 9.46
CA GLY A 120 -14.07 2.75 8.75
C GLY A 120 -13.26 2.86 7.48
N ALA A 121 -12.51 1.82 7.14
CA ALA A 121 -11.84 1.73 5.85
C ALA A 121 -11.95 0.31 5.28
N GLY A 122 -12.30 0.20 4.00
CA GLY A 122 -12.47 -1.10 3.35
C GLY A 122 -12.72 -0.98 1.85
N GLU A 123 -12.85 -2.11 1.17
CA GLU A 123 -13.06 -2.12 -0.29
C GLU A 123 -14.40 -1.51 -0.70
N ALA A 124 -14.55 -1.18 -1.99
CA ALA A 124 -15.80 -0.66 -2.55
C ALA A 124 -17.02 -1.58 -2.28
N LYS A 125 -16.81 -2.90 -2.19
CA LYS A 125 -17.86 -3.90 -1.95
C LYS A 125 -18.35 -3.98 -0.49
N THR A 126 -17.73 -3.22 0.42
CA THR A 126 -18.09 -3.22 1.84
C THR A 126 -19.54 -2.79 2.04
N SER A 127 -20.26 -3.49 2.91
CA SER A 127 -21.70 -3.31 3.12
C SER A 127 -22.06 -1.89 3.58
N GLU A 128 -23.20 -1.39 3.12
CA GLU A 128 -23.73 -0.07 3.53
C GLU A 128 -23.99 0.01 5.04
N ARG A 129 -24.33 -1.13 5.67
CA ARG A 129 -24.55 -1.22 7.13
C ARG A 129 -23.30 -0.85 7.91
N PHE A 130 -22.15 -1.42 7.56
CA PHE A 130 -20.90 -1.10 8.23
C PHE A 130 -20.47 0.35 7.97
N ARG A 131 -20.64 0.82 6.73
CA ARG A 131 -20.35 2.22 6.34
C ARG A 131 -21.16 3.21 7.17
N ALA A 132 -22.46 2.99 7.32
CA ALA A 132 -23.36 3.84 8.10
C ALA A 132 -23.10 3.78 9.62
N ALA A 133 -22.55 2.66 10.11
CA ALA A 133 -22.16 2.54 11.51
C ALA A 133 -20.90 3.34 11.85
N CYS A 134 -20.03 3.62 10.89
CA CYS A 134 -18.84 4.47 11.09
C CYS A 134 -19.22 5.97 11.13
N SER A 135 -18.34 6.81 11.71
CA SER A 135 -18.48 8.27 11.64
C SER A 135 -18.08 8.78 10.26
N VAL A 136 -17.02 8.21 9.71
CA VAL A 136 -16.54 8.43 8.34
C VAL A 136 -16.17 7.06 7.79
N PHE A 137 -16.44 6.82 6.51
CA PHE A 137 -15.98 5.63 5.82
C PHE A 137 -15.15 6.02 4.60
N GLU A 138 -13.93 5.51 4.54
CA GLU A 138 -12.99 5.77 3.47
C GLU A 138 -12.84 4.49 2.65
N GLU A 139 -13.07 4.60 1.35
CA GLU A 139 -12.81 3.46 0.49
C GLU A 139 -11.31 3.27 0.40
N LEU A 140 -10.84 2.11 0.82
CA LEU A 140 -9.61 1.58 0.30
C LEU A 140 -9.91 1.24 -1.15
N GLU A 141 -9.76 2.24 -2.01
CA GLU A 141 -9.55 1.96 -3.40
C GLU A 141 -8.45 0.91 -3.42
N GLY A 142 -8.80 -0.28 -3.92
CA GLY A 142 -7.80 -1.17 -4.45
C GLY A 142 -6.80 -0.30 -5.20
N CYS A 143 -5.56 -0.71 -5.27
CA CYS A 143 -5.01 -0.65 -6.61
C CYS A 143 -5.97 -1.49 -7.50
N ARG A 144 -7.11 -0.92 -7.91
CA ARG A 144 -7.52 -1.09 -9.29
C ARG A 144 -6.25 -0.69 -10.00
N GLU A 145 -5.70 -1.64 -10.71
CA GLU A 145 -5.01 -1.38 -11.94
C GLU A 145 -5.96 -0.60 -12.89
N SER A 146 -6.53 0.54 -12.47
CA SER A 146 -6.93 1.61 -13.35
C SER A 146 -5.61 2.21 -13.81
N GLU A 147 -5.04 1.54 -14.81
CA GLU A 147 -3.87 1.93 -15.57
C GLU A 147 -2.59 2.11 -14.73
N ASN A 148 -1.85 1.01 -14.56
CA ASN A 148 -0.41 0.95 -14.24
C ASN A 148 0.26 2.28 -13.84
N PRO A 149 0.30 2.66 -12.56
CA PRO A 149 1.42 3.42 -12.05
C PRO A 149 2.49 2.38 -11.74
N THR A 150 3.28 2.05 -12.75
CA THR A 150 4.46 1.23 -12.56
C THR A 150 5.38 1.89 -11.54
N ILE A 151 5.34 1.37 -10.32
CA ILE A 151 6.38 1.57 -9.33
C ILE A 151 7.64 1.07 -10.01
N PHE A 152 8.48 1.99 -10.47
CA PHE A 152 9.80 1.64 -10.99
C PHE A 152 10.55 0.96 -9.88
N ASP A 153 10.84 -0.34 -10.04
CA ASP A 153 11.80 -0.96 -9.15
C ASP A 153 13.21 -0.44 -9.50
N GLU A 154 14.18 -0.72 -8.62
CA GLU A 154 15.56 -0.27 -8.85
C GLU A 154 16.15 -0.83 -10.17
N THR A 155 15.63 -1.99 -10.62
CA THR A 155 16.01 -2.61 -11.89
C THR A 155 15.48 -1.79 -13.06
N ASP A 156 14.25 -1.30 -12.99
CA ASP A 156 13.66 -0.42 -14.01
C ASP A 156 14.40 0.91 -14.10
N ALA A 157 14.80 1.48 -12.95
CA ALA A 157 15.59 2.70 -12.93
C ALA A 157 16.96 2.52 -13.62
N ARG A 158 17.58 1.33 -13.45
CA ARG A 158 18.84 0.98 -14.13
C ARG A 158 18.62 0.77 -15.63
N ILE A 159 17.60 0.02 -16.02
CA ILE A 159 17.22 -0.20 -17.43
C ILE A 159 16.93 1.14 -18.10
N TYR A 160 16.18 2.04 -17.45
CA TYR A 160 15.90 3.38 -17.94
C TYR A 160 17.18 4.17 -18.21
N ARG A 161 18.14 4.18 -17.27
CA ARG A 161 19.43 4.89 -17.45
C ARG A 161 20.20 4.36 -18.66
N ILE A 162 20.25 3.04 -18.83
CA ILE A 162 20.91 2.41 -19.98
C ILE A 162 20.19 2.79 -21.29
N ILE A 163 18.86 2.69 -21.33
CA ILE A 163 18.09 3.06 -22.53
C ILE A 163 18.25 4.56 -22.85
N LYS A 164 18.22 5.44 -21.84
CA LYS A 164 18.40 6.89 -22.03
C LYS A 164 19.79 7.24 -22.55
N ARG A 165 20.84 6.56 -22.07
CA ARG A 165 22.24 6.77 -22.45
C ARG A 165 22.54 6.22 -23.85
N ASP A 166 22.04 5.02 -24.15
CA ASP A 166 22.50 4.23 -25.31
C ASP A 166 21.50 4.25 -26.49
N SER A 167 20.30 4.85 -26.32
CA SER A 167 19.30 4.98 -27.38
C SER A 167 19.73 6.00 -28.43
N LYS A 168 19.86 5.56 -29.68
CA LYS A 168 20.11 6.44 -30.83
C LYS A 168 18.80 7.07 -31.31
N GLN A 169 18.65 8.39 -31.12
CA GLN A 169 17.51 9.18 -31.63
C GLN A 169 16.13 8.65 -31.19
N GLY A 170 16.00 8.13 -29.98
CA GLY A 170 14.72 7.62 -29.47
C GLY A 170 14.26 6.29 -30.07
N LYS A 171 15.10 5.64 -30.89
CA LYS A 171 14.79 4.34 -31.50
C LYS A 171 14.93 3.15 -30.53
N GLY A 172 15.40 3.38 -29.31
CA GLY A 172 15.59 2.35 -28.30
C GLY A 172 16.94 1.65 -28.43
N VAL A 173 17.08 0.56 -27.69
CA VAL A 173 18.30 -0.26 -27.65
C VAL A 173 17.95 -1.71 -27.92
N ALA A 174 18.86 -2.47 -28.53
CA ALA A 174 18.65 -3.90 -28.69
C ALA A 174 18.59 -4.59 -27.31
N VAL A 175 17.64 -5.51 -27.12
CA VAL A 175 17.49 -6.28 -25.87
C VAL A 175 18.76 -7.07 -25.55
N THR A 176 19.51 -7.49 -26.56
CA THR A 176 20.82 -8.13 -26.41
C THR A 176 21.88 -7.19 -25.81
N HIS A 177 21.92 -5.93 -26.28
CA HIS A 177 22.78 -4.89 -25.71
C HIS A 177 22.38 -4.56 -24.27
N LEU A 178 21.08 -4.37 -24.01
CA LEU A 178 20.55 -4.14 -22.66
C LEU A 178 20.95 -5.28 -21.71
N SER A 179 20.81 -6.53 -22.15
CA SER A 179 21.19 -7.69 -21.35
C SER A 179 22.67 -7.71 -20.99
N ASN A 180 23.55 -7.33 -21.94
CA ASN A 180 24.99 -7.28 -21.70
C ASN A 180 25.34 -6.15 -20.73
N GLN A 181 24.77 -4.96 -20.92
CA GLN A 181 24.99 -3.81 -20.04
C GLN A 181 24.52 -4.10 -18.60
N MET A 182 23.33 -4.67 -18.43
CA MET A 182 22.80 -5.05 -17.11
C MET A 182 23.68 -6.09 -16.40
N ARG A 183 24.27 -7.02 -17.14
CA ARG A 183 25.19 -8.01 -16.59
C ARG A 183 26.54 -7.40 -16.20
N THR A 184 27.09 -6.52 -17.03
CA THR A 184 28.43 -5.93 -16.82
C THR A 184 28.42 -4.81 -15.77
N GLU A 185 27.45 -3.88 -15.84
CA GLU A 185 27.42 -2.70 -14.97
C GLU A 185 26.67 -2.96 -13.64
N HIS A 186 25.72 -3.89 -13.64
CA HIS A 186 24.82 -4.09 -12.49
C HIS A 186 24.78 -5.53 -11.96
N GLN A 187 25.62 -6.43 -12.49
CA GLN A 187 25.67 -7.86 -12.14
C GLN A 187 24.30 -8.56 -12.22
N PHE A 188 23.38 -8.01 -13.01
CA PHE A 188 22.02 -8.49 -13.12
C PHE A 188 21.90 -9.53 -14.23
N CYS A 189 21.46 -10.73 -13.86
CA CYS A 189 21.23 -11.84 -14.78
C CYS A 189 19.74 -12.18 -14.82
N ILE A 190 19.08 -11.92 -15.96
CA ILE A 190 17.64 -12.19 -16.12
C ILE A 190 17.26 -13.66 -15.91
N SER A 191 18.20 -14.59 -16.11
CA SER A 191 18.01 -16.02 -15.87
C SER A 191 17.80 -16.36 -14.40
N LYS A 192 18.31 -15.52 -13.48
CA LYS A 192 18.11 -15.64 -12.03
C LYS A 192 16.86 -14.89 -11.53
N HIS A 193 16.21 -14.12 -12.39
CA HIS A 193 14.98 -13.39 -12.09
C HIS A 193 13.75 -14.30 -12.26
N PRO A 194 12.64 -14.10 -11.52
CA PRO A 194 11.40 -14.89 -11.67
C PRO A 194 10.87 -14.99 -13.12
N ASP A 195 11.07 -13.95 -13.93
CA ASP A 195 10.65 -13.92 -15.34
C ASP A 195 11.53 -14.76 -16.27
N LYS A 196 12.74 -15.15 -15.86
CA LYS A 196 13.74 -15.97 -16.56
C LYS A 196 14.24 -15.43 -17.92
N THR A 197 13.49 -14.57 -18.60
CA THR A 197 13.80 -14.03 -19.93
C THR A 197 13.43 -12.55 -20.06
N TRP A 198 14.23 -11.79 -20.81
CA TRP A 198 13.97 -10.38 -21.06
C TRP A 198 12.67 -10.13 -21.80
N LYS A 199 12.30 -11.03 -22.72
CA LYS A 199 11.02 -10.94 -23.45
C LYS A 199 9.85 -10.99 -22.48
N LYS A 200 9.85 -11.90 -21.51
CA LYS A 200 8.78 -12.02 -20.50
C LYS A 200 8.77 -10.82 -19.55
N TYR A 201 9.93 -10.44 -19.01
CA TYR A 201 10.07 -9.28 -18.11
C TYR A 201 9.54 -7.98 -18.74
N LEU A 202 9.97 -7.67 -19.96
CA LEU A 202 9.53 -6.45 -20.66
C LEU A 202 8.06 -6.53 -21.09
N SER A 203 7.58 -7.71 -21.51
CA SER A 203 6.18 -7.91 -21.92
C SER A 203 5.20 -7.89 -20.75
N ASN A 204 5.65 -8.20 -19.53
CA ASN A 204 4.86 -8.03 -18.31
C ASN A 204 4.77 -6.55 -17.89
N ARG A 205 5.67 -5.70 -18.41
CA ARG A 205 5.81 -4.27 -18.07
C ARG A 205 5.56 -3.36 -19.27
N LYS A 206 4.52 -3.66 -20.07
CA LYS A 206 4.14 -2.87 -21.27
C LYS A 206 3.77 -1.41 -20.98
N ALA A 207 3.43 -1.10 -19.72
CA ALA A 207 3.20 0.26 -19.27
C ALA A 207 4.48 1.12 -19.23
N ILE A 208 5.65 0.49 -19.03
CA ILE A 208 6.94 1.17 -18.95
C ILE A 208 7.72 1.04 -20.25
N TYR A 209 7.67 -0.13 -20.86
CA TYR A 209 8.50 -0.47 -22.00
C TYR A 209 7.68 -0.74 -23.25
N ASP A 210 8.23 -0.32 -24.37
CA ASP A 210 7.76 -0.70 -25.69
C ASP A 210 8.82 -1.59 -26.34
N VAL A 211 8.41 -2.80 -26.73
CA VAL A 211 9.29 -3.78 -27.37
C VAL A 211 8.87 -3.90 -28.83
N THR A 212 9.75 -3.45 -29.71
CA THR A 212 9.53 -3.45 -31.17
C THR A 212 10.51 -4.41 -31.84
N LEU A 213 10.12 -4.98 -32.97
CA LEU A 213 11.01 -5.76 -33.82
C LEU A 213 11.52 -4.85 -34.95
N ASN A 214 12.83 -4.64 -35.03
CA ASN A 214 13.44 -3.86 -36.10
C ASN A 214 14.63 -4.62 -36.68
N ASP A 215 14.66 -4.82 -37.99
CA ASP A 215 15.71 -5.56 -38.70
C ASP A 215 16.04 -6.95 -38.07
N GLY A 216 15.02 -7.66 -37.58
CA GLY A 216 15.17 -8.97 -36.94
C GLY A 216 15.69 -8.94 -35.49
N LEU A 217 15.96 -7.76 -34.93
CA LEU A 217 16.36 -7.57 -33.54
C LEU A 217 15.22 -7.05 -32.68
N ASN A 218 15.08 -7.60 -31.48
CA ASN A 218 14.16 -7.07 -30.47
C ASN A 218 14.76 -5.78 -29.89
N MET A 219 14.10 -4.66 -30.14
CA MET A 219 14.43 -3.33 -29.63
C MET A 219 13.53 -3.00 -28.46
N VAL A 220 14.07 -2.39 -27.41
CA VAL A 220 13.32 -1.91 -26.25
C VAL A 220 13.48 -0.39 -26.10
N ARG A 221 12.35 0.27 -25.87
CA ARG A 221 12.23 1.71 -25.58
C ARG A 221 11.52 1.88 -24.25
N TYR A 222 11.83 2.95 -23.53
CA TYR A 222 10.99 3.37 -22.41
C TYR A 222 9.87 4.27 -22.92
N ARG A 223 8.71 4.23 -22.26
CA ARG A 223 7.60 5.17 -22.48
C ARG A 223 7.85 6.44 -21.67
N PRO A 224 8.04 7.61 -22.31
CA PRO A 224 8.36 8.85 -21.58
C PRO A 224 7.26 9.33 -20.64
N GLU A 225 6.02 8.90 -20.87
CA GLU A 225 4.86 9.20 -20.01
C GLU A 225 4.93 8.48 -18.68
N ALA A 226 5.39 7.22 -18.68
CA ALA A 226 5.57 6.44 -17.45
C ALA A 226 6.60 7.11 -16.53
N PHE A 227 7.75 7.54 -17.07
CA PHE A 227 8.85 8.11 -16.27
C PHE A 227 8.69 9.60 -15.92
N ARG A 228 7.55 10.24 -16.28
CA ARG A 228 7.31 11.67 -16.01
C ARG A 228 6.79 11.94 -14.60
N LEU A 229 6.17 10.95 -13.95
CA LEU A 229 5.56 11.06 -12.61
C LEU A 229 6.53 10.90 -11.43
N ALA A 230 7.81 10.61 -11.68
CA ALA A 230 8.79 10.32 -10.61
C ALA A 230 9.71 11.51 -10.25
N THR A 231 9.49 12.69 -10.85
CA THR A 231 10.35 13.88 -10.63
C THR A 231 9.55 15.17 -10.37
N ALA A 232 8.27 15.06 -10.03
CA ALA A 232 7.44 16.18 -9.58
C ALA A 232 7.21 16.09 -8.07
#